data_AF-A0A6N6KDE1-F1
#
_entry.id   AF-A0A6N6KDE1-F1
#
_cell.length_a   1.000
_cell.length_b   1.000
_cell.length_c   1.000
_cell.angle_alpha   90.00
_cell.angle_beta   90.00
_cell.angle_gamma   90.00
#
_symmetry.space_group_name_H-M   'P 1'
#
loop_
_entity.id
_entity.type
_entity.pdbx_description
1 polymer ?
#
loop_
_entity_poly.entity_id
_entity_poly.type
_entity_poly.pdbx_seq_one_letter_code
_entity_poly.pdbx_strand_id
1 'polypeptide(L)'
;MKKILLLLLTLATVFTLKAQNGEERPLPRGFAEGEETLMRDYIRSIQEEKNLNCITTAPDQPVRTMAEWEELQAVVITWTSYTTILKEIVRHAKEEVEVIIVCSNPALVKNSLNAANIDWSTNVTFVQEDFNTIWVRDYGPNSVYLNDVES
;
A
#
# COMPACT_ATOMS: atom_id res chain seq x y z
N MET A 1 -25.78 -21.72 -39.38
CA MET A 1 -25.93 -21.14 -38.02
C MET A 1 -25.08 -21.87 -36.98
N LYS A 2 -25.20 -23.20 -36.79
CA LYS A 2 -24.39 -23.96 -35.80
C LYS A 2 -22.87 -23.80 -35.96
N LYS A 3 -22.36 -23.78 -37.20
CA LYS A 3 -20.92 -23.58 -37.50
C LYS A 3 -20.41 -22.17 -37.20
N ILE A 4 -21.25 -21.15 -37.37
CA ILE A 4 -20.94 -19.75 -37.02
C ILE A 4 -20.95 -19.58 -35.49
N LEU A 5 -21.89 -20.24 -34.81
CA LEU A 5 -21.96 -20.26 -33.35
C LEU A 5 -20.75 -20.96 -32.72
N LEU A 6 -20.32 -22.08 -33.29
CA LEU A 6 -19.09 -22.79 -32.87
C LEU A 6 -17.84 -21.93 -33.11
N LEU A 7 -17.75 -21.22 -34.23
CA LEU A 7 -16.64 -20.31 -34.53
C LEU A 7 -16.58 -19.13 -33.54
N LEU A 8 -17.73 -18.53 -33.21
CA LEU A 8 -17.83 -17.45 -32.23
C LEU A 8 -17.49 -17.92 -30.81
N LEU A 9 -17.87 -19.15 -30.44
CA LEU A 9 -17.53 -19.74 -29.14
C LEU A 9 -16.02 -20.02 -29.01
N THR A 10 -15.38 -20.49 -30.10
CA THR A 10 -13.92 -20.68 -30.13
C THR A 10 -13.13 -19.37 -30.14
N LEU A 11 -13.69 -18.29 -30.70
CA LEU A 11 -13.05 -16.98 -30.70
C LEU A 11 -13.14 -16.30 -29.32
N ALA A 12 -14.24 -16.52 -28.59
CA ALA A 12 -14.43 -16.00 -27.24
C ALA A 12 -13.49 -16.65 -26.20
N THR A 13 -13.15 -17.93 -26.35
CA THR A 13 -12.24 -18.63 -25.43
C THR A 13 -10.76 -18.30 -25.62
N VAL A 14 -10.34 -17.83 -26.80
CA VAL A 14 -8.97 -17.36 -27.05
C VAL A 14 -8.72 -15.97 -26.42
N PHE A 15 -9.77 -15.14 -26.30
CA PHE A 15 -9.66 -13.82 -25.67
C PHE A 15 -9.58 -13.88 -24.13
N THR A 16 -10.13 -14.90 -23.48
CA THR A 16 -10.06 -15.02 -22.01
C THR A 16 -8.74 -15.57 -21.49
N LEU A 17 -7.95 -16.26 -22.32
CA LEU A 17 -6.64 -16.82 -21.92
C LEU A 17 -5.52 -15.77 -21.79
N LYS A 18 -5.71 -14.55 -22.30
CA LYS A 18 -4.70 -13.47 -22.19
C LYS A 18 -4.90 -12.55 -20.99
N ALA A 19 -5.93 -12.79 -20.15
CA ALA A 19 -6.26 -11.92 -19.02
C ALA A 19 -5.66 -12.37 -17.67
N GLN A 20 -4.94 -13.50 -17.60
CA GLN A 20 -4.48 -14.07 -16.32
C GLN A 20 -2.98 -13.94 -16.02
N ASN A 21 -2.18 -13.33 -16.91
CA ASN A 21 -0.74 -13.19 -16.66
C ASN A 21 -0.42 -11.76 -16.18
N GLY A 22 -0.84 -11.46 -14.95
CA GLY A 22 -0.19 -10.41 -14.17
C GLY A 22 1.13 -10.95 -13.63
N GLU A 23 2.11 -11.17 -14.51
CA GLU A 23 3.48 -11.49 -14.08
C GLU A 23 4.03 -10.24 -13.38
N GLU A 24 4.12 -10.30 -12.05
CA GLU A 24 4.95 -9.38 -11.28
C GLU A 24 6.38 -9.52 -11.81
N ARG A 25 6.84 -8.51 -12.55
CA ARG A 25 8.26 -8.44 -12.93
C ARG A 25 9.01 -8.26 -11.61
N PRO A 26 9.85 -9.22 -11.18
CA PRO A 26 10.67 -9.00 -10.00
C PRO A 26 11.50 -7.75 -10.25
N LEU A 27 11.43 -6.79 -9.33
CA LEU A 27 12.21 -5.57 -9.44
C LEU A 27 13.69 -5.96 -9.54
N PRO A 28 14.44 -5.39 -10.50
CA PRO A 28 15.86 -5.68 -10.65
C PRO A 28 16.59 -5.36 -9.34
N ARG A 29 17.55 -6.22 -8.97
CA ARG A 29 18.41 -5.96 -7.82
C ARG A 29 19.57 -5.07 -8.25
N GLY A 30 19.67 -3.89 -7.64
CA GLY A 30 20.71 -2.90 -7.91
C GLY A 30 20.24 -1.80 -8.87
N PHE A 31 21.16 -0.88 -9.18
CA PHE A 31 20.91 0.21 -10.12
C PHE A 31 20.86 -0.31 -11.55
N ALA A 32 19.90 0.18 -12.33
CA ALA A 32 19.94 0.05 -13.77
C ALA A 32 21.10 0.87 -14.35
N GLU A 33 21.53 0.51 -15.56
CA GLU A 33 22.62 1.20 -16.24
C GLU A 33 22.33 2.71 -16.35
N GLY A 34 23.22 3.53 -15.78
CA GLY A 34 23.11 4.99 -15.79
C GLY A 34 22.33 5.62 -14.62
N GLU A 35 21.63 4.84 -13.79
CA GLU A 35 20.87 5.39 -12.64
C GLU A 35 21.78 6.02 -11.57
N GLU A 36 22.96 5.44 -11.32
CA GLU A 36 23.93 5.98 -10.34
C GLU A 36 24.35 7.41 -10.69
N THR A 37 24.54 7.70 -11.98
CA THR A 37 24.90 9.04 -12.46
C THR A 37 23.75 10.03 -12.26
N LEU A 38 22.51 9.58 -12.42
CA LEU A 38 21.30 10.40 -12.27
C LEU A 38 20.90 10.61 -10.81
N MET A 39 21.40 9.78 -9.88
CA MET A 39 21.05 9.80 -8.46
C MET A 39 21.25 11.18 -7.82
N ARG A 40 22.35 11.86 -8.15
CA ARG A 40 22.65 13.20 -7.60
C ARG A 40 21.60 14.22 -7.99
N ASP A 41 21.17 14.21 -9.25
CA ASP A 41 20.21 15.17 -9.76
C ASP A 41 18.79 14.83 -9.30
N TYR A 42 18.47 13.54 -9.17
CA TYR A 42 17.24 13.07 -8.52
C TYR A 42 17.13 13.52 -7.07
N ILE A 43 18.17 13.31 -6.24
CA ILE A 43 18.15 13.74 -4.83
C ILE A 43 17.95 15.26 -4.74
N ARG A 44 18.60 16.02 -5.63
CA ARG A 44 18.48 17.47 -5.67
C ARG A 44 17.07 17.91 -6.07
N SER A 45 16.48 17.30 -7.10
CA SER A 45 15.11 17.63 -7.51
C SER A 45 14.10 17.30 -6.41
N ILE A 46 14.31 16.22 -5.64
CA ILE A 46 13.49 15.92 -4.47
C ILE A 46 13.60 17.00 -3.39
N GLN A 47 14.77 17.58 -3.17
CA GLN A 47 14.96 18.69 -2.21
C GLN A 47 14.40 20.02 -2.70
N GLU A 48 14.45 20.28 -4.02
CA GLU A 48 14.04 21.55 -4.62
C GLU A 48 12.54 21.59 -5.00
N GLU A 49 11.98 20.49 -5.53
CA GLU A 49 10.61 20.44 -6.06
C GLU A 49 9.58 20.02 -4.99
N LYS A 50 9.94 19.10 -4.10
CA LYS A 50 9.11 18.77 -2.96
C LYS A 50 9.53 19.71 -1.85
N ASN A 51 8.67 20.66 -1.49
CA ASN A 51 8.65 21.20 -0.12
C ASN A 51 8.44 20.01 0.82
N LEU A 52 9.51 19.25 1.08
CA LEU A 52 9.52 18.18 2.03
C LEU A 52 9.29 18.90 3.35
N ASN A 53 8.04 18.91 3.82
CA ASN A 53 7.66 19.26 5.18
C ASN A 53 8.22 18.18 6.12
N CYS A 54 9.54 18.01 6.08
CA CYS A 54 10.32 17.08 6.85
C CYS A 54 10.76 17.82 8.10
N ILE A 55 10.36 17.28 9.24
CA ILE A 55 10.88 17.73 10.54
C ILE A 55 12.30 17.21 10.63
N THR A 56 13.28 18.11 10.50
CA THR A 56 14.70 17.79 10.64
C THR A 56 15.21 17.92 12.08
N THR A 57 14.40 18.51 12.95
CA THR A 57 14.69 18.65 14.38
C THR A 57 14.23 17.40 15.12
N ALA A 58 15.16 16.68 15.74
CA ALA A 58 14.82 15.55 16.60
C ALA A 58 14.05 16.02 17.85
N PRO A 59 13.24 15.15 18.48
CA PRO A 59 12.61 15.47 19.76
C PRO A 59 13.64 15.83 20.86
N ASP A 60 13.33 16.81 21.70
CA ASP A 60 14.23 17.30 22.76
C ASP A 60 14.44 16.29 23.92
N GLN A 61 13.56 15.29 24.02
CA GLN A 61 13.59 14.26 25.05
C GLN A 61 13.97 12.90 24.45
N PRO A 62 14.56 11.98 25.24
CA PRO A 62 14.84 10.63 24.78
C PRO A 62 13.58 9.94 24.25
N VAL A 63 13.72 9.30 23.09
CA VAL A 63 12.68 8.49 22.47
C VAL A 63 13.08 7.02 22.47
N ARG A 64 12.08 6.14 22.62
CA ARG A 64 12.25 4.70 22.40
C ARG A 64 11.40 4.23 21.23
N THR A 65 11.89 3.22 20.52
CA THR A 65 11.07 2.51 19.54
C THR A 65 10.10 1.58 20.25
N MET A 66 8.90 1.47 19.69
CA MET A 66 7.92 0.45 20.01
C MET A 66 8.44 -0.95 19.69
N ALA A 67 8.24 -1.92 20.59
CA ALA A 67 8.33 -3.34 20.27
C ALA A 67 7.02 -3.83 19.63
N GLU A 68 7.09 -4.83 18.75
CA GLU A 68 5.93 -5.29 17.96
C GLU A 68 4.80 -5.93 18.79
N TRP A 69 5.08 -6.32 20.04
CA TRP A 69 4.11 -6.94 20.95
C TRP A 69 3.43 -5.93 21.88
N GLU A 70 3.80 -4.64 21.79
CA GLU A 70 3.13 -3.58 22.53
C GLU A 70 1.76 -3.26 21.91
N GLU A 71 0.88 -2.64 22.71
CA GLU A 71 -0.47 -2.28 22.27
C GLU A 71 -0.42 -1.23 21.14
N LEU A 72 -1.15 -1.49 20.06
CA LEU A 72 -1.23 -0.61 18.90
C LEU A 72 -2.56 0.14 18.89
N GLN A 73 -2.53 1.40 18.48
CA GLN A 73 -3.76 2.18 18.25
C GLN A 73 -4.27 2.02 16.81
N ALA A 74 -3.35 1.81 15.86
CA ALA A 74 -3.67 1.68 14.46
C ALA A 74 -2.66 0.83 13.69
N VAL A 75 -3.10 0.28 12.57
CA VAL A 75 -2.23 -0.34 11.54
C VAL A 75 -2.41 0.38 10.21
N VAL A 76 -1.31 0.54 9.48
CA VAL A 76 -1.32 1.20 8.17
C VAL A 76 -1.12 0.16 7.06
N ILE A 77 -1.94 0.24 6.02
CA ILE A 77 -1.79 -0.55 4.79
C ILE A 77 -1.86 0.35 3.55
N THR A 78 -1.16 -0.07 2.49
CA THR A 78 -1.26 0.57 1.18
C THR A 78 -2.10 -0.28 0.24
N TRP A 79 -3.18 0.29 -0.29
CA TRP A 79 -4.12 -0.42 -1.15
C TRP A 79 -3.66 -0.42 -2.61
N THR A 80 -2.95 -1.48 -3.01
CA THR A 80 -2.46 -1.65 -4.38
C THR A 80 -2.53 -3.10 -4.87
N SER A 81 -1.47 -3.90 -4.69
CA SER A 81 -1.44 -5.33 -5.02
C SER A 81 -1.99 -6.19 -3.87
N TYR A 82 -2.09 -7.51 -4.08
CA TYR A 82 -2.53 -8.49 -3.05
C TYR A 82 -3.85 -8.15 -2.33
N THR A 83 -4.79 -7.51 -3.04
CA THR A 83 -6.03 -6.99 -2.43
C THR A 83 -6.89 -8.04 -1.74
N THR A 84 -6.80 -9.32 -2.13
CA THR A 84 -7.45 -10.42 -1.40
C THR A 84 -6.93 -10.54 0.04
N ILE A 85 -5.61 -10.45 0.23
CA ILE A 85 -4.99 -10.49 1.56
C ILE A 85 -5.31 -9.20 2.31
N LEU A 86 -5.21 -8.05 1.64
CA LEU A 86 -5.53 -6.75 2.27
C LEU A 86 -6.97 -6.70 2.81
N LYS A 87 -7.94 -7.30 2.11
CA LYS A 87 -9.32 -7.40 2.61
C LYS A 87 -9.40 -8.18 3.91
N GLU A 88 -8.72 -9.32 4.01
CA GLU A 88 -8.75 -10.12 5.24
C GLU A 88 -7.97 -9.46 6.38
N ILE A 89 -6.89 -8.72 6.07
CA ILE A 89 -6.24 -7.85 7.05
C ILE A 89 -7.22 -6.81 7.57
N VAL A 90 -7.92 -6.08 6.69
CA VAL A 90 -8.91 -5.06 7.12
C VAL A 90 -10.03 -5.71 7.93
N ARG A 91 -10.53 -6.89 7.51
CA ARG A 91 -11.62 -7.60 8.18
C ARG A 91 -11.31 -7.87 9.66
N HIS A 92 -10.11 -8.37 9.94
CA HIS A 92 -9.74 -8.79 11.30
C HIS A 92 -9.10 -7.65 12.10
N ALA A 93 -8.21 -6.86 11.50
CA ALA A 93 -7.52 -5.80 12.24
C ALA A 93 -8.47 -4.72 12.76
N LYS A 94 -9.54 -4.41 12.01
CA LYS A 94 -10.51 -3.38 12.41
C LYS A 94 -11.30 -3.71 13.68
N GLU A 95 -11.33 -4.99 14.07
CA GLU A 95 -12.02 -5.45 15.28
C GLU A 95 -11.23 -5.06 16.54
N GLU A 96 -9.91 -4.92 16.41
CA GLU A 96 -8.99 -4.63 17.52
C GLU A 96 -8.48 -3.19 17.49
N VAL A 97 -8.13 -2.66 16.31
CA VAL A 97 -7.45 -1.35 16.15
C VAL A 97 -7.95 -0.60 14.92
N GLU A 98 -7.63 0.68 14.80
CA GLU A 98 -7.94 1.45 13.58
C GLU A 98 -7.10 0.95 12.38
N VAL A 99 -7.72 0.79 11.22
CA VAL A 99 -7.02 0.48 9.97
C VAL A 99 -6.94 1.72 9.09
N ILE A 100 -5.73 2.25 8.92
CA ILE A 100 -5.44 3.38 8.04
C ILE A 100 -5.09 2.83 6.66
N ILE A 101 -5.90 3.16 5.66
CA ILE A 101 -5.74 2.70 4.29
C ILE A 101 -5.26 3.85 3.40
N VAL A 102 -3.98 3.77 3.00
CA VAL A 102 -3.40 4.66 1.99
C VAL A 102 -3.84 4.17 0.60
N CYS A 103 -4.50 5.02 -0.18
CA CYS A 103 -5.05 4.63 -1.48
C CYS A 103 -5.16 5.80 -2.46
N SER A 104 -5.13 5.53 -3.78
CA SER A 104 -5.26 6.61 -4.77
C SER A 104 -6.71 7.10 -4.93
N ASN A 105 -7.69 6.25 -4.59
CA ASN A 105 -9.10 6.58 -4.68
C ASN A 105 -9.91 5.83 -3.60
N PRO A 106 -10.31 6.50 -2.51
CA PRO A 106 -11.09 5.89 -1.43
C PRO A 106 -12.41 5.25 -1.88
N ALA A 107 -13.07 5.79 -2.92
CA ALA A 107 -14.36 5.25 -3.37
C ALA A 107 -14.22 3.84 -3.97
N LEU A 108 -13.12 3.56 -4.69
CA LEU A 108 -12.85 2.23 -5.23
C LEU A 108 -12.57 1.22 -4.12
N VAL A 109 -11.84 1.62 -3.08
CA VAL A 109 -11.56 0.77 -1.93
C VAL A 109 -12.85 0.45 -1.18
N LYS A 110 -13.68 1.46 -0.88
CA LYS A 110 -14.98 1.28 -0.23
C LYS A 110 -15.87 0.30 -0.99
N ASN A 111 -15.94 0.41 -2.31
CA ASN A 111 -16.70 -0.53 -3.14
C ASN A 111 -16.13 -1.96 -3.05
N SER A 112 -14.81 -2.11 -3.01
CA SER A 112 -14.14 -3.42 -2.88
C SER A 112 -14.38 -4.08 -1.53
N LEU A 113 -14.38 -3.29 -0.45
CA LEU A 113 -14.69 -3.75 0.91
C LEU A 113 -16.17 -4.10 1.07
N ASN A 114 -17.08 -3.26 0.55
CA ASN A 114 -18.51 -3.55 0.51
C ASN A 114 -18.82 -4.85 -0.22
N ALA A 115 -18.20 -5.07 -1.39
CA ALA A 115 -18.37 -6.31 -2.16
C ALA A 115 -17.86 -7.56 -1.41
N ALA A 116 -16.96 -7.38 -0.44
CA ALA A 116 -16.47 -8.43 0.45
C ALA A 116 -17.25 -8.53 1.77
N ASN A 117 -18.35 -7.79 1.94
CA ASN A 117 -19.09 -7.67 3.19
C ASN A 117 -18.19 -7.25 4.37
N ILE A 118 -17.29 -6.28 4.13
CA ILE A 118 -16.46 -5.66 5.15
C ILE A 118 -16.98 -4.24 5.37
N ASP A 119 -17.49 -3.97 6.57
CA ASP A 119 -17.86 -2.62 6.97
C ASP A 119 -16.60 -1.75 7.10
N TRP A 120 -16.55 -0.62 6.40
CA TRP A 120 -15.47 0.36 6.50
C TRP A 120 -15.89 1.64 7.24
N SER A 121 -17.12 1.72 7.74
CA SER A 121 -17.60 2.91 8.46
C SER A 121 -17.10 3.00 9.91
N THR A 122 -16.61 1.87 10.44
CA THR A 122 -16.08 1.76 11.81
C THR A 122 -14.60 1.38 11.77
N ASN A 123 -13.74 2.02 12.56
CA ASN A 123 -12.31 1.69 12.71
C ASN A 123 -11.52 1.61 11.39
N VAL A 124 -11.92 2.37 10.36
CA VAL A 124 -11.19 2.45 9.09
C VAL A 124 -11.10 3.90 8.64
N THR A 125 -9.88 4.37 8.40
CA THR A 125 -9.59 5.71 7.89
C THR A 125 -8.94 5.62 6.53
N PHE A 126 -9.35 6.47 5.59
CA PHE A 126 -8.79 6.51 4.24
C PHE A 126 -7.89 7.73 4.08
N VAL A 127 -6.66 7.50 3.66
CA VAL A 127 -5.68 8.53 3.34
C VAL A 127 -5.43 8.50 1.83
N GLN A 128 -5.77 9.59 1.14
CA GLN A 128 -5.58 9.68 -0.30
C GLN A 128 -4.23 10.31 -0.62
N GLU A 129 -3.22 9.47 -0.87
CA GLU A 129 -1.83 9.88 -1.10
C GLU A 129 -1.17 9.01 -2.17
N ASP A 130 -0.05 9.50 -2.70
CA ASP A 130 0.76 8.79 -3.69
C ASP A 130 1.61 7.69 -3.04
N PHE A 131 1.72 6.55 -3.73
CA PHE A 131 2.58 5.43 -3.35
C PHE A 131 3.05 4.67 -4.59
N ASN A 132 4.14 3.92 -4.46
CA ASN A 132 4.66 3.11 -5.56
C ASN A 132 4.47 1.61 -5.35
N THR A 133 4.45 1.13 -4.10
CA THR A 133 4.37 -0.30 -3.76
C THR A 133 3.51 -0.56 -2.52
N ILE A 134 3.17 -1.83 -2.29
CA ILE A 134 2.40 -2.30 -1.13
C ILE A 134 3.19 -2.27 0.19
N TRP A 135 4.52 -2.18 0.12
CA TRP A 135 5.45 -2.41 1.24
C TRP A 135 5.56 -1.21 2.19
N VAL A 136 4.42 -0.78 2.76
CA VAL A 136 4.36 0.31 3.74
C VAL A 136 5.19 0.03 4.99
N ARG A 137 5.51 -1.24 5.26
CA ARG A 137 6.49 -1.61 6.31
C ARG A 137 7.86 -0.99 6.08
N ASP A 138 8.28 -0.83 4.82
CA ASP A 138 9.65 -0.42 4.48
C ASP A 138 9.78 1.11 4.37
N TYR A 139 8.77 1.78 3.81
CA TYR A 139 8.79 3.22 3.58
C TYR A 139 7.87 4.02 4.51
N GLY A 140 7.04 3.34 5.29
CA GLY A 140 6.11 3.97 6.21
C GLY A 140 6.78 4.52 7.47
N PRO A 141 6.02 5.23 8.31
CA PRO A 141 6.53 5.82 9.53
C PRO A 141 6.89 4.73 10.56
N ASN A 142 7.98 4.95 11.30
CA ASN A 142 8.30 4.19 12.50
C ASN A 142 7.77 4.92 13.73
N SER A 143 7.00 4.21 14.56
CA SER A 143 6.44 4.79 15.78
C SER A 143 7.50 4.84 16.88
N VAL A 144 7.55 5.96 17.59
CA VAL A 144 8.43 6.18 18.74
C VAL A 144 7.63 6.79 19.89
N TYR A 145 7.99 6.44 21.11
CA TYR A 145 7.35 6.95 22.33
C TYR A 145 8.30 7.86 23.10
N LEU A 146 7.72 8.88 23.73
CA LEU A 146 8.39 9.74 24.70
C LEU A 146 8.14 9.19 26.12
N ASN A 147 9.09 9.42 27.02
CA ASN A 147 8.97 9.21 28.47
C ASN A 147 8.81 7.76 28.95
N ASP A 148 9.40 6.76 28.27
CA ASP A 148 9.39 5.35 28.72
C ASP A 148 8.01 4.91 29.24
N VAL A 149 6.96 5.18 28.46
CA VAL A 149 5.60 4.77 28.81
C VAL A 149 5.63 3.25 28.95
N GLU A 150 5.70 2.76 30.17
CA GLU A 150 5.56 1.33 30.48
C GLU A 150 4.08 1.01 30.36
N SER A 151 3.77 0.08 29.47
CA SER A 151 2.45 -0.48 29.25
C SER A 151 1.94 -1.25 30.47
#